data_AF-A0A101HGQ7-F1
#
_entry.id   AF-A0A101HGQ7-F1
#
_cell.length_a   1.000
_cell.length_b   1.000
_cell.length_c   1.000
_cell.angle_alpha   90.00
_cell.angle_beta   90.00
_cell.angle_gamma   90.00
#
_symmetry.space_group_name_H-M   'P 1'
#
loop_
_entity.id
_entity.type
_entity.pdbx_description
1 polymer ?
#
loop_
_entity_poly.entity_id
_entity_poly.type
_entity_poly.pdbx_seq_one_letter_code
_entity_poly.pdbx_strand_id
1 'polypeptide(L)'
;MMAPSKSESLVLKNGTATIDGGTMKEAGFLRCRVIAEYEGKRYSGLATAAFSPEEIRPTTDEPDDFLQFWEKAKADAAKIEMDARMRLLPERCTEKVNVYEVNMQNFRPGSRLYGNLCVPKAEGSYPAILHVPGAGVRPYHSDVANAEKGVITLEIGIHGIPVTMDEPVYDNLRQGALFGYQNFNLDDKDRYYYKRVYL
;
A
#
# COMPACT_ATOMS: atom_id res chain seq x y z
N MET A 1 -1.89 -2.28 22.65
CA MET A 1 -2.95 -3.31 22.64
C MET A 1 -4.03 -2.83 23.60
N MET A 2 -5.32 -2.89 23.22
CA MET A 2 -6.39 -2.49 24.16
C MET A 2 -6.37 -3.39 25.39
N ALA A 3 -6.72 -2.84 26.55
CA ALA A 3 -6.87 -3.62 27.77
C ALA A 3 -8.00 -4.65 27.60
N PRO A 4 -7.85 -5.90 28.07
CA PRO A 4 -8.92 -6.88 28.00
C PRO A 4 -10.07 -6.47 28.91
N SER A 5 -11.31 -6.58 28.43
CA SER A 5 -12.51 -6.39 29.26
C SER A 5 -12.65 -7.48 30.33
N LYS A 6 -12.06 -8.65 30.09
CA LYS A 6 -12.04 -9.80 31.01
C LYS A 6 -10.71 -10.53 30.90
N SER A 7 -10.09 -10.85 32.04
CA SER A 7 -8.85 -11.63 32.12
C SER A 7 -8.97 -12.67 33.23
N GLU A 8 -8.80 -13.93 32.89
CA GLU A 8 -8.93 -15.06 33.81
C GLU A 8 -7.87 -16.13 33.51
N SER A 9 -7.61 -16.99 34.50
CA SER A 9 -6.83 -18.21 34.32
C SER A 9 -7.71 -19.40 34.63
N LEU A 10 -7.56 -20.46 33.83
CA LEU A 10 -8.37 -21.68 33.95
C LEU A 10 -7.47 -22.91 33.84
N VAL A 11 -7.80 -23.95 34.59
CA VAL A 11 -7.15 -25.26 34.48
C VAL A 11 -7.94 -26.09 33.49
N LEU A 12 -7.28 -26.58 32.44
CA LEU A 12 -7.91 -27.42 31.43
C LEU A 12 -8.30 -28.77 32.05
N LYS A 13 -9.57 -29.17 31.86
CA LYS A 13 -10.02 -30.53 32.20
C LYS A 13 -9.96 -31.37 30.94
N ASN A 14 -9.16 -32.45 30.94
CA ASN A 14 -8.94 -33.30 29.76
C ASN A 14 -8.38 -32.54 28.53
N GLY A 15 -7.53 -31.53 28.76
CA GLY A 15 -6.88 -30.77 27.68
C GLY A 15 -7.80 -29.80 26.92
N THR A 16 -9.06 -29.64 27.34
CA THR A 16 -10.00 -28.70 26.70
C THR A 16 -10.72 -27.83 27.74
N ALA A 17 -11.24 -26.69 27.28
CA ALA A 17 -12.12 -25.83 28.04
C ALA A 17 -13.03 -25.04 27.07
N THR A 18 -14.25 -24.77 27.51
CA THR A 18 -15.17 -23.86 26.82
C THR A 18 -15.11 -22.51 27.53
N ILE A 19 -14.84 -21.45 26.77
CA ILE A 19 -14.80 -20.08 27.26
C ILE A 19 -16.06 -19.38 26.73
N ASP A 20 -16.77 -18.68 27.60
CA ASP A 20 -17.86 -17.79 27.17
C ASP A 20 -17.28 -16.72 26.23
N GLY A 21 -17.74 -16.73 24.99
CA GLY A 21 -17.28 -15.83 23.93
C GLY A 21 -17.64 -14.37 24.17
N GLY A 22 -18.57 -14.10 25.10
CA GLY A 22 -19.07 -12.76 25.39
C GLY A 22 -19.95 -12.20 24.27
N THR A 23 -20.33 -10.94 24.43
CA THR A 23 -21.12 -10.18 23.45
C THR A 23 -20.68 -8.73 23.42
N MET A 24 -20.99 -8.02 22.33
CA MET A 24 -20.86 -6.57 22.23
C MET A 24 -22.21 -5.95 21.87
N LYS A 25 -22.50 -4.78 22.47
CA LYS A 25 -23.66 -3.96 22.11
C LYS A 25 -23.37 -2.97 20.99
N GLU A 26 -22.10 -2.64 20.81
CA GLU A 26 -21.61 -1.70 19.81
C GLU A 26 -20.96 -2.46 18.66
N ALA A 27 -21.02 -1.86 17.47
CA ALA A 27 -20.35 -2.37 16.28
C ALA A 27 -18.84 -2.50 16.52
N GLY A 28 -18.26 -3.66 16.21
CA GLY A 28 -16.84 -3.89 16.44
C GLY A 28 -16.42 -5.35 16.40
N PHE A 29 -15.26 -5.62 17.01
CA PHE A 29 -14.66 -6.96 17.04
C PHE A 29 -14.28 -7.35 18.47
N LEU A 30 -14.81 -8.47 18.93
CA LEU A 30 -14.43 -9.08 20.21
C LEU A 30 -13.37 -10.14 19.95
N ARG A 31 -12.22 -10.02 20.62
CA ARG A 31 -11.11 -10.97 20.49
C ARG A 31 -10.84 -11.69 21.80
N CYS A 32 -10.96 -13.02 21.76
CA CYS A 32 -10.45 -13.90 22.80
C CYS A 32 -9.01 -14.28 22.47
N ARG A 33 -8.11 -14.08 23.44
CA ARG A 33 -6.72 -14.53 23.37
C ARG A 33 -6.47 -15.52 24.50
N VAL A 34 -6.08 -16.73 24.14
CA VAL A 34 -5.67 -17.76 25.09
C VAL A 34 -4.16 -17.91 25.03
N ILE A 35 -3.53 -17.90 26.19
CA ILE A 35 -2.10 -18.21 26.34
C ILE A 35 -2.02 -19.44 27.22
N ALA A 36 -1.30 -20.46 26.76
CA ALA A 36 -1.09 -21.69 27.51
C ALA A 36 0.41 -21.99 27.60
N GLU A 37 0.85 -22.50 28.74
CA GLU A 37 2.19 -23.05 28.92
C GLU A 37 2.09 -24.56 29.03
N TYR A 38 2.84 -25.27 28.20
CA TYR A 38 2.87 -26.73 28.17
C TYR A 38 4.30 -27.19 27.88
N GLU A 39 4.86 -28.03 28.75
CA GLU A 39 6.25 -28.54 28.66
C GLU A 39 7.30 -27.42 28.48
N GLY A 40 7.15 -26.31 29.21
CA GLY A 40 8.06 -25.16 29.15
C GLY A 40 7.98 -24.33 27.86
N LYS A 41 7.01 -24.62 26.98
CA LYS A 41 6.73 -23.85 25.76
C LYS A 41 5.45 -23.04 25.94
N ARG A 42 5.49 -21.78 25.49
CA ARG A 42 4.35 -20.87 25.49
C ARG A 42 3.63 -20.90 24.14
N TYR A 43 2.35 -21.20 24.18
CA TYR A 43 1.45 -21.20 23.03
C TYR A 43 0.47 -20.03 23.14
N SER A 44 0.02 -19.50 21.99
CA SER A 44 -1.01 -18.47 21.93
C SER A 44 -2.03 -18.82 20.84
N GLY A 45 -3.31 -18.79 21.21
CA GLY A 45 -4.44 -18.93 20.30
C GLY A 45 -5.29 -17.66 20.28
N LEU A 46 -5.95 -17.39 19.15
CA LEU A 46 -6.83 -16.25 18.98
C LEU A 46 -8.14 -16.71 18.33
N ALA A 47 -9.26 -16.21 18.83
CA ALA A 47 -10.56 -16.26 18.18
C ALA A 47 -11.14 -14.85 18.16
N THR A 48 -11.72 -14.41 17.03
CA THR A 48 -12.33 -13.08 16.90
C THR A 48 -13.73 -13.22 16.30
N ALA A 49 -14.71 -12.57 16.93
CA ALA A 49 -16.07 -12.45 16.43
C ALA A 49 -16.37 -10.98 16.08
N ALA A 50 -17.00 -10.76 14.94
CA ALA A 50 -17.49 -9.45 14.53
C ALA A 50 -18.93 -9.23 15.04
N PHE A 51 -19.24 -8.04 15.52
CA PHE A 51 -20.56 -7.61 15.96
C PHE A 51 -20.97 -6.42 15.10
N SER A 52 -22.01 -6.57 14.30
CA SER A 52 -22.50 -5.57 13.32
C SER A 52 -21.36 -4.80 12.62
N PRO A 53 -20.37 -5.46 12.00
CA PRO A 53 -19.18 -4.78 11.46
C PRO A 53 -19.51 -3.72 10.40
N GLU A 54 -20.64 -3.84 9.72
CA GLU A 54 -21.20 -2.89 8.76
C GLU A 54 -21.70 -1.58 9.40
N GLU A 55 -21.92 -1.55 10.72
CA GLU A 55 -22.36 -0.38 11.47
C GLU A 55 -21.19 0.41 12.08
N ILE A 56 -19.94 -0.03 11.89
CA ILE A 56 -18.75 0.67 12.39
C ILE A 56 -18.66 2.05 11.74
N ARG A 57 -18.59 3.10 12.57
CA ARG A 57 -18.48 4.49 12.13
C ARG A 57 -17.05 5.01 12.29
N PRO A 58 -16.65 6.04 11.50
CA PRO A 58 -15.40 6.74 11.72
C PRO A 58 -15.28 7.28 13.15
N THR A 59 -14.08 7.25 13.73
CA THR A 59 -13.80 7.80 15.07
C THR A 59 -13.28 9.23 15.04
N THR A 60 -13.22 9.85 13.86
CA THR A 60 -12.67 11.18 13.62
C THR A 60 -13.55 11.91 12.61
N ASP A 61 -13.70 13.21 12.80
CA ASP A 61 -14.37 14.08 11.83
C ASP A 61 -13.43 14.47 10.68
N GLU A 62 -14.00 14.76 9.51
CA GLU A 62 -13.24 15.33 8.40
C GLU A 62 -12.84 16.78 8.76
N PRO A 63 -11.55 17.17 8.59
CA PRO A 63 -11.14 18.55 8.84
C PRO A 63 -11.88 19.55 7.94
N ASP A 64 -12.28 20.70 8.49
CA ASP A 64 -13.00 21.75 7.75
C ASP A 64 -12.27 22.22 6.46
N ASP A 65 -10.94 22.12 6.43
CA ASP A 65 -10.10 22.53 5.31
C ASP A 65 -9.66 21.39 4.38
N PHE A 66 -10.17 20.17 4.56
CA PHE A 66 -9.69 18.96 3.86
C PHE A 66 -9.71 19.10 2.33
N LEU A 67 -10.84 19.52 1.76
CA LEU A 67 -10.98 19.72 0.31
C LEU A 67 -10.09 20.88 -0.18
N GLN A 68 -10.07 21.99 0.56
CA GLN A 68 -9.29 23.18 0.20
C GLN A 68 -7.78 22.86 0.17
N PHE A 69 -7.32 22.06 1.12
CA PHE A 69 -5.94 21.56 1.20
C PHE A 69 -5.56 20.79 -0.07
N TRP A 70 -6.39 19.83 -0.51
CA TRP A 70 -6.10 19.02 -1.69
C TRP A 70 -6.26 19.78 -3.01
N GLU A 71 -7.26 20.66 -3.13
CA GLU A 71 -7.40 21.51 -4.32
C GLU A 71 -6.19 22.44 -4.49
N LYS A 72 -5.72 23.04 -3.39
CA LYS A 72 -4.49 23.83 -3.40
C LYS A 72 -3.29 22.98 -3.82
N ALA A 73 -3.16 21.78 -3.27
CA ALA A 73 -2.03 20.90 -3.56
C ALA A 73 -2.01 20.46 -5.04
N LYS A 74 -3.18 20.12 -5.61
CA LYS A 74 -3.33 19.82 -7.05
C LYS A 74 -3.00 21.05 -7.92
N ALA A 75 -3.49 22.22 -7.54
CA ALA A 75 -3.22 23.46 -8.28
C ALA A 75 -1.74 23.83 -8.27
N ASP A 76 -1.03 23.58 -7.16
CA ASP A 76 0.40 23.78 -7.07
C ASP A 76 1.19 22.73 -7.87
N ALA A 77 0.76 21.46 -7.84
CA ALA A 77 1.35 20.40 -8.65
C ALA A 77 1.17 20.62 -10.16
N ALA A 78 0.02 21.15 -10.60
CA ALA A 78 -0.27 21.44 -12.00
C ALA A 78 0.65 22.52 -12.62
N LYS A 79 1.36 23.30 -11.79
CA LYS A 79 2.37 24.28 -12.25
C LYS A 79 3.71 23.62 -12.60
N ILE A 80 3.90 22.35 -12.23
CA ILE A 80 5.12 21.60 -12.50
C ILE A 80 4.94 20.90 -13.85
N GLU A 81 5.84 21.17 -14.78
CA GLU A 81 5.84 20.46 -16.06
C GLU A 81 6.10 18.97 -15.84
N MET A 82 5.24 18.12 -16.43
CA MET A 82 5.33 16.68 -16.28
C MET A 82 6.69 16.12 -16.70
N ASP A 83 7.36 16.70 -17.72
CA ASP A 83 8.67 16.28 -18.24
C ASP A 83 8.75 14.75 -18.33
N ALA A 84 7.78 14.14 -18.99
CA ALA A 84 7.69 12.68 -19.09
C ALA A 84 8.79 12.15 -20.01
N ARG A 85 9.52 11.15 -19.53
CA ARG A 85 10.62 10.51 -20.26
C ARG A 85 10.37 9.02 -20.34
N MET A 86 10.71 8.45 -21.49
CA MET A 86 10.52 7.04 -21.79
C MET A 86 11.82 6.44 -22.31
N ARG A 87 12.20 5.28 -21.78
CA ARG A 87 13.32 4.47 -22.25
C ARG A 87 12.78 3.09 -22.58
N LEU A 88 12.92 2.65 -23.82
CA LEU A 88 12.55 1.28 -24.21
C LEU A 88 13.38 0.29 -23.39
N LEU A 89 12.76 -0.81 -22.96
CA LEU A 89 13.39 -1.97 -22.31
C LEU A 89 13.32 -3.14 -23.29
N PRO A 90 14.25 -3.27 -24.25
CA PRO A 90 14.18 -4.27 -25.31
C PRO A 90 14.07 -5.69 -24.77
N GLU A 91 14.75 -5.97 -23.65
CA GLU A 91 14.77 -7.27 -22.98
C GLU A 91 13.42 -7.67 -22.36
N ARG A 92 12.49 -6.71 -22.19
CA ARG A 92 11.13 -6.96 -21.69
C ARG A 92 10.06 -6.91 -22.79
N CYS A 93 10.43 -6.52 -24.01
CA CYS A 93 9.49 -6.43 -25.13
C CYS A 93 9.14 -7.82 -25.68
N THR A 94 7.94 -7.93 -26.26
CA THR A 94 7.51 -9.13 -27.00
C THR A 94 7.30 -8.80 -28.47
N GLU A 95 6.93 -9.78 -29.28
CA GLU A 95 6.55 -9.54 -30.67
C GLU A 95 5.33 -8.58 -30.78
N LYS A 96 4.47 -8.52 -29.75
CA LYS A 96 3.22 -7.74 -29.73
C LYS A 96 3.26 -6.49 -28.87
N VAL A 97 4.19 -6.37 -27.93
CA VAL A 97 4.19 -5.31 -26.91
C VAL A 97 5.56 -4.64 -26.82
N ASN A 98 5.56 -3.30 -26.78
CA ASN A 98 6.70 -2.51 -26.36
C ASN A 98 6.61 -2.26 -24.85
N VAL A 99 7.73 -2.45 -24.15
CA VAL A 99 7.84 -2.13 -22.72
C VAL A 99 8.82 -0.99 -22.54
N TYR A 100 8.42 0.03 -21.79
CA TYR A 100 9.23 1.21 -21.49
C TYR A 100 9.38 1.36 -19.99
N GLU A 101 10.58 1.71 -19.54
CA GLU A 101 10.72 2.43 -18.28
C GLU A 101 10.31 3.89 -18.52
N VAL A 102 9.40 4.37 -17.70
CA VAL A 102 8.93 5.75 -17.74
C VAL A 102 9.24 6.47 -16.45
N ASN A 103 9.47 7.77 -16.55
CA ASN A 103 9.57 8.63 -15.39
C ASN A 103 9.06 10.04 -15.71
N MET A 104 8.43 10.66 -14.72
CA MET A 104 7.82 11.99 -14.85
C MET A 104 7.99 12.76 -13.55
N GLN A 105 8.04 14.09 -13.62
CA GLN A 105 8.07 14.92 -12.43
C GLN A 105 6.76 14.81 -11.65
N ASN A 106 6.88 14.84 -10.32
CA ASN A 106 5.73 14.81 -9.42
C ASN A 106 6.02 15.63 -8.16
N PHE A 107 4.99 16.21 -7.54
CA PHE A 107 5.03 16.93 -6.25
C PHE A 107 5.90 18.20 -6.15
N ARG A 108 7.14 18.20 -6.67
CA ARG A 108 8.06 19.34 -6.72
C ARG A 108 9.05 19.20 -7.88
N PRO A 109 9.59 20.29 -8.45
CA PRO A 109 10.62 20.22 -9.47
C PRO A 109 11.80 19.31 -9.06
N GLY A 110 12.19 18.40 -9.95
CA GLY A 110 13.24 17.39 -9.73
C GLY A 110 12.81 16.13 -8.97
N SER A 111 11.68 16.13 -8.25
CA SER A 111 11.09 14.89 -7.72
C SER A 111 10.41 14.14 -8.85
N ARG A 112 10.64 12.83 -8.94
CA ARG A 112 10.12 12.01 -10.03
C ARG A 112 9.38 10.77 -9.52
N LEU A 113 8.37 10.38 -10.27
CA LEU A 113 7.73 9.07 -10.25
C LEU A 113 8.39 8.19 -11.32
N TYR A 114 8.48 6.88 -11.06
CA TYR A 114 8.97 5.90 -12.02
C TYR A 114 7.94 4.80 -12.23
N GLY A 115 7.92 4.19 -13.40
CA GLY A 115 7.05 3.06 -13.70
C GLY A 115 7.47 2.29 -14.94
N ASN A 116 6.82 1.15 -15.18
CA ASN A 116 6.91 0.40 -16.42
C ASN A 116 5.62 0.57 -17.21
N LEU A 117 5.74 1.01 -18.46
CA LEU A 117 4.63 1.18 -19.41
C LEU A 117 4.69 0.09 -20.48
N CYS A 118 3.63 -0.70 -20.61
CA CYS A 118 3.45 -1.65 -21.71
C CYS A 118 2.45 -1.08 -22.72
N VAL A 119 2.83 -1.05 -24.00
CA VAL A 119 2.01 -0.54 -25.11
C VAL A 119 1.92 -1.60 -26.20
N PRO A 120 0.71 -2.01 -26.64
CA PRO A 120 0.56 -2.84 -27.83
C PRO A 120 1.22 -2.19 -29.05
N LYS A 121 1.93 -2.97 -29.88
CA LYS A 121 2.64 -2.47 -31.07
C LYS A 121 1.71 -2.16 -32.24
N ALA A 122 0.58 -2.85 -32.33
CA ALA A 122 -0.39 -2.60 -33.38
C ALA A 122 -0.98 -1.19 -33.21
N GLU A 123 -1.25 -0.52 -34.31
CA GLU A 123 -1.93 0.78 -34.27
C GLU A 123 -3.37 0.59 -33.80
N GLY A 124 -3.83 1.46 -32.90
CA GLY A 124 -5.18 1.40 -32.38
C GLY A 124 -5.38 2.26 -31.13
N SER A 125 -6.63 2.38 -30.73
CA SER A 125 -7.01 2.92 -29.42
C SER A 125 -7.23 1.77 -28.46
N TYR A 126 -6.61 1.85 -27.29
CA TYR A 126 -6.65 0.79 -26.29
C TYR A 126 -7.15 1.34 -24.95
N PRO A 127 -7.93 0.57 -24.17
CA PRO A 127 -8.13 0.89 -22.77
C PRO A 127 -6.79 0.87 -22.03
N ALA A 128 -6.73 1.55 -20.87
CA ALA A 128 -5.53 1.61 -20.05
C ALA A 128 -5.81 1.19 -18.59
N ILE A 129 -4.82 0.54 -17.96
CA ILE A 129 -4.81 0.18 -16.54
C ILE A 129 -3.61 0.87 -15.87
N LEU A 130 -3.87 1.58 -14.77
CA LEU A 130 -2.85 2.07 -13.86
C LEU A 130 -2.76 1.11 -12.66
N HIS A 131 -1.61 0.46 -12.50
CA HIS A 131 -1.28 -0.35 -11.33
C HIS A 131 -0.59 0.52 -10.28
N VAL A 132 -1.30 0.78 -9.19
CA VAL A 132 -0.75 1.45 -8.01
C VAL A 132 -0.16 0.42 -7.03
N PRO A 133 0.96 0.72 -6.37
CA PRO A 133 1.67 -0.28 -5.59
C PRO A 133 1.06 -0.53 -4.21
N GLY A 134 1.06 -1.80 -3.77
CA GLY A 134 0.91 -2.15 -2.36
C GLY A 134 2.13 -1.75 -1.51
N ALA A 135 1.98 -1.74 -0.18
CA ALA A 135 3.02 -1.31 0.76
C ALA A 135 4.35 -2.06 0.58
N GLY A 136 5.47 -1.34 0.72
CA GLY A 136 6.83 -1.87 0.64
C GLY A 136 7.66 -1.27 -0.50
N VAL A 137 8.97 -1.42 -0.38
CA VAL A 137 9.98 -0.91 -1.31
C VAL A 137 10.50 -2.09 -2.15
N ARG A 138 10.19 -2.13 -3.46
CA ARG A 138 10.50 -3.27 -4.34
C ARG A 138 10.51 -2.88 -5.82
N PRO A 139 11.15 -3.69 -6.70
CA PRO A 139 11.03 -3.53 -8.15
C PRO A 139 9.66 -3.97 -8.68
N TYR A 140 9.42 -3.63 -9.95
CA TYR A 140 8.20 -4.00 -10.69
C TYR A 140 8.55 -4.62 -12.05
N HIS A 141 7.72 -5.57 -12.49
CA HIS A 141 8.04 -6.46 -13.62
C HIS A 141 7.24 -6.13 -14.90
N SER A 142 6.28 -5.20 -14.84
CA SER A 142 5.39 -4.79 -15.94
C SER A 142 4.29 -5.83 -16.24
N ASP A 143 3.10 -5.36 -16.62
CA ASP A 143 1.95 -6.21 -16.95
C ASP A 143 1.84 -6.39 -18.48
N VAL A 144 2.74 -7.22 -19.03
CA VAL A 144 2.75 -7.57 -20.46
C VAL A 144 1.56 -8.44 -20.84
N ALA A 145 1.07 -9.27 -19.92
CA ALA A 145 -0.01 -10.21 -20.18
C ALA A 145 -1.35 -9.53 -20.54
N ASN A 146 -1.68 -8.42 -19.89
CA ASN A 146 -2.83 -7.61 -20.29
C ASN A 146 -2.53 -6.75 -21.54
N ALA A 147 -1.29 -6.30 -21.73
CA ALA A 147 -0.90 -5.58 -22.94
C ALA A 147 -1.02 -6.43 -24.21
N GLU A 148 -0.68 -7.71 -24.16
CA GLU A 148 -0.89 -8.62 -25.29
C GLU A 148 -2.37 -8.85 -25.63
N LYS A 149 -3.28 -8.54 -24.69
CA LYS A 149 -4.73 -8.57 -24.90
C LYS A 149 -5.30 -7.22 -25.35
N GLY A 150 -4.45 -6.25 -25.70
CA GLY A 150 -4.86 -4.93 -26.17
C GLY A 150 -5.22 -3.96 -25.04
N VAL A 151 -4.48 -3.97 -23.93
CA VAL A 151 -4.66 -3.00 -22.83
C VAL A 151 -3.33 -2.31 -22.54
N ILE A 152 -3.28 -0.98 -22.60
CA ILE A 152 -2.07 -0.26 -22.15
C ILE A 152 -1.95 -0.42 -20.64
N THR A 153 -0.79 -0.81 -20.13
CA THR A 153 -0.58 -0.95 -18.67
C THR A 153 0.53 -0.05 -18.20
N LEU A 154 0.31 0.65 -17.09
CA LEU A 154 1.32 1.47 -16.43
C LEU A 154 1.41 1.02 -14.96
N GLU A 155 2.55 0.44 -14.58
CA GLU A 155 2.83 0.02 -13.20
C GLU A 155 3.85 0.95 -12.55
N ILE A 156 3.46 1.64 -11.48
CA ILE A 156 4.26 2.73 -10.90
C ILE A 156 4.86 2.38 -9.53
N GLY A 157 6.03 2.94 -9.26
CA GLY A 157 6.66 2.99 -7.93
C GLY A 157 6.61 4.40 -7.34
N ILE A 158 6.40 4.49 -6.03
CA ILE A 158 6.13 5.76 -5.32
C ILE A 158 7.35 6.33 -4.58
N HIS A 159 8.51 5.68 -4.67
CA HIS A 159 9.68 6.01 -3.85
C HIS A 159 10.64 7.01 -4.52
N GLY A 160 10.39 7.37 -5.77
CA GLY A 160 11.25 8.27 -6.54
C GLY A 160 12.59 7.66 -6.96
N ILE A 161 12.59 6.35 -7.14
CA ILE A 161 13.68 5.58 -7.73
C ILE A 161 13.13 4.75 -8.90
N PRO A 162 13.95 4.46 -9.93
CA PRO A 162 13.57 3.53 -11.00
C PRO A 162 13.06 2.21 -10.46
N VAL A 163 12.04 1.65 -11.11
CA VAL A 163 11.38 0.39 -10.72
C VAL A 163 12.02 -0.86 -11.34
N THR A 164 13.14 -0.67 -12.04
CA THR A 164 13.85 -1.70 -12.79
C THR A 164 15.22 -2.06 -12.21
N MET A 165 15.62 -1.40 -11.11
CA MET A 165 16.88 -1.71 -10.41
C MET A 165 16.91 -3.15 -9.88
N ASP A 166 18.10 -3.61 -9.48
CA ASP A 166 18.27 -4.91 -8.84
C ASP A 166 17.65 -4.90 -7.43
N GLU A 167 17.06 -6.04 -7.03
CA GLU A 167 16.38 -6.22 -5.74
C GLU A 167 17.20 -5.77 -4.51
N PRO A 168 18.53 -6.05 -4.42
CA PRO A 168 19.34 -5.60 -3.28
C PRO A 168 19.36 -4.08 -3.07
N VAL A 169 19.15 -3.28 -4.13
CA VAL A 169 19.06 -1.80 -3.99
C VAL A 169 17.82 -1.42 -3.18
N TYR A 170 16.68 -2.06 -3.46
CA TYR A 170 15.43 -1.82 -2.73
C TYR A 170 15.52 -2.33 -1.31
N ASP A 171 16.16 -3.47 -1.07
CA ASP A 171 16.37 -3.99 0.28
C ASP A 171 17.19 -3.03 1.13
N ASN A 172 18.29 -2.51 0.58
CA ASN A 172 19.12 -1.52 1.27
C ASN A 172 18.34 -0.23 1.57
N LEU A 173 17.52 0.25 0.63
CA LEU A 173 16.68 1.42 0.85
C LEU A 173 15.58 1.17 1.88
N ARG A 174 14.94 0.00 1.83
CA ARG A 174 13.90 -0.44 2.79
C ARG A 174 14.43 -0.47 4.22
N GLN A 175 15.66 -0.92 4.41
CA GLN A 175 16.31 -0.98 5.72
C GLN A 175 17.07 0.31 6.08
N GLY A 176 17.18 1.24 5.14
CA GLY A 176 17.88 2.52 5.29
C GLY A 176 16.94 3.71 5.11
N ALA A 177 17.14 4.47 4.03
CA ALA A 177 16.49 5.76 3.81
C ALA A 177 14.94 5.72 3.74
N LEU A 178 14.35 4.56 3.47
CA LEU A 178 12.90 4.35 3.40
C LEU A 178 12.37 3.51 4.57
N PHE A 179 13.18 3.25 5.59
CA PHE A 179 12.73 2.49 6.76
C PHE A 179 11.61 3.26 7.49
N GLY A 180 10.42 2.66 7.52
CA GLY A 180 9.24 3.29 8.13
C GLY A 180 8.69 4.49 7.35
N TYR A 181 8.92 4.56 6.04
CA TYR A 181 8.50 5.69 5.18
C TYR A 181 7.03 6.12 5.37
N GLN A 182 6.15 5.17 5.68
CA GLN A 182 4.73 5.42 5.90
C GLN A 182 4.45 6.37 7.08
N ASN A 183 5.40 6.51 8.00
CA ASN A 183 5.31 7.38 9.17
C ASN A 183 6.11 8.69 9.01
N PHE A 184 6.74 8.94 7.86
CA PHE A 184 7.58 10.14 7.70
C PHE A 184 6.74 11.42 7.77
N ASN A 185 7.14 12.31 8.69
CA ASN A 185 6.50 13.61 8.96
C ASN A 185 5.00 13.50 9.28
N LEU A 186 4.60 12.51 10.09
CA LEU A 186 3.21 12.27 10.47
C LEU A 186 2.55 13.46 11.20
N ASP A 187 3.37 14.33 11.79
CA ASP A 187 3.01 15.53 12.53
C ASP A 187 2.81 16.77 11.65
N ASP A 188 3.09 16.70 10.35
CA ASP A 188 3.01 17.83 9.42
C ASP A 188 2.31 17.41 8.11
N LYS A 189 1.07 17.88 7.90
CA LYS A 189 0.27 17.54 6.72
C LYS A 189 0.92 17.96 5.39
N ASP A 190 1.73 19.01 5.38
CA ASP A 190 2.42 19.49 4.18
C ASP A 190 3.67 18.68 3.84
N ARG A 191 4.25 18.02 4.83
CA ARG A 191 5.45 17.17 4.69
C ARG A 191 5.17 15.68 4.74
N TYR A 192 3.96 15.28 5.13
CA TYR A 192 3.59 13.89 5.28
C TYR A 192 3.83 13.10 3.99
N TYR A 193 4.42 11.91 4.12
CA TYR A 193 4.90 11.12 3.00
C TYR A 193 3.85 10.90 1.90
N TYR A 194 2.60 10.62 2.28
CA TYR A 194 1.57 10.30 1.30
C TYR A 194 1.03 11.52 0.54
N LYS A 195 1.30 12.76 0.99
CA LYS A 195 0.96 13.95 0.20
C LYS A 195 1.64 13.92 -1.17
N ARG A 196 2.93 13.56 -1.21
CA ARG A 196 3.69 13.42 -2.47
C ARG A 196 3.42 12.12 -3.23
N VAL A 197 2.67 11.19 -2.64
CA VAL A 197 2.30 9.93 -3.30
C VAL A 197 1.00 10.11 -4.07
N TYR A 198 0.07 10.91 -3.53
CA TYR A 198 -1.20 11.24 -4.19
C TYR A 198 -1.08 12.37 -5.22
N LEU A 199 0.02 13.13 -5.22
CA LEU A 199 0.33 14.21 -6.17
C LEU A 199 1.41 13.81 -7.18
#